data_AF-A0AAU5EG40-F1
#
_entry.id   AF-A0AAU5EG40-F1
#
_cell.length_a   1.000
_cell.length_b   1.000
_cell.length_c   1.000
_cell.angle_alpha   90.00
_cell.angle_beta   90.00
_cell.angle_gamma   90.00
#
_symmetry.space_group_name_H-M   'P 1'
#
loop_
_entity.id
_entity.type
_entity.pdbx_description
1 polymer ?
#
loop_
_entity_poly.entity_id
_entity_poly.type
_entity_poly.pdbx_seq_one_letter_code
_entity_poly.pdbx_strand_id
1 'polypeptide(L)'
;MPVGVSSRGVPAAAERSRVISDGMAEVLRSLRLGEGGDPAQACARALGAAGVALSLLVGDDRTAEPLWCHPELSARFEELQFTLGEGPGPEAVRTGLPVLEPDLERVRPERWPVLLPAARDLGVAGVCGFPLGIGAIRVGVLTVLCDGERRVSEQQYADATALTSALTVTFLSGSGDIGTGNIGGGNGGNGNGGGYDGEYDGGYPDGTAGPETVPHWPSGLNRPVVHQATGMISVQLGVSIQEALLRLRAHAYGSERPLGEVAEDVVARRLRFKDGLDGDMDDRSGPYSPDGGKG
;
A
#
# COMPACT_ATOMS: atom_id res chain seq x y z
N MET A 1 -33.28 61.46 7.38
CA MET A 1 -32.48 61.07 6.21
C MET A 1 -31.89 59.70 6.48
N PRO A 2 -32.47 58.60 5.97
CA PRO A 2 -31.89 57.27 6.13
C PRO A 2 -30.79 57.05 5.06
N VAL A 3 -29.61 56.61 5.51
CA VAL A 3 -28.49 56.30 4.62
C VAL A 3 -28.63 54.85 4.18
N GLY A 4 -28.74 54.63 2.87
CA GLY A 4 -29.00 53.34 2.26
C GLY A 4 -27.88 52.32 2.51
N VAL A 5 -28.28 51.09 2.85
CA VAL A 5 -27.41 49.92 2.80
C VAL A 5 -27.20 49.56 1.33
N SER A 6 -26.02 49.88 0.83
CA SER A 6 -25.55 49.48 -0.49
C SER A 6 -25.29 47.98 -0.50
N SER A 7 -26.08 47.25 -1.30
CA SER A 7 -25.86 45.85 -1.64
C SER A 7 -24.51 45.69 -2.36
N ARG A 8 -23.45 45.37 -1.61
CA ARG A 8 -22.22 44.86 -2.21
C ARG A 8 -22.50 43.45 -2.70
N GLY A 9 -22.64 43.33 -4.02
CA GLY A 9 -22.65 42.07 -4.72
C GLY A 9 -21.44 41.24 -4.32
N VAL A 10 -21.71 40.00 -3.93
CA VAL A 10 -20.72 38.94 -3.90
C VAL A 10 -20.18 38.82 -5.33
N PRO A 11 -18.88 39.03 -5.61
CA PRO A 11 -18.37 38.75 -6.93
C PRO A 11 -18.50 37.25 -7.17
N ALA A 12 -19.24 36.90 -8.22
CA ALA A 12 -19.32 35.55 -8.75
C ALA A 12 -17.89 35.01 -8.88
N ALA A 13 -17.57 34.01 -8.06
CA ALA A 13 -16.34 33.25 -8.19
C ALA A 13 -16.38 32.60 -9.57
N ALA A 14 -15.63 33.18 -10.49
CA ALA A 14 -15.40 32.64 -11.81
C ALA A 14 -14.87 31.22 -11.63
N GLU A 15 -15.69 30.26 -12.03
CA GLU A 15 -15.36 28.86 -12.24
C GLU A 15 -14.30 28.79 -13.33
N ARG A 16 -13.04 29.03 -12.94
CA ARG A 16 -11.89 28.89 -13.82
C ARG A 16 -11.68 27.39 -14.01
N SER A 17 -12.16 26.89 -15.15
CA SER A 17 -11.84 25.58 -15.71
C SER A 17 -10.36 25.27 -15.44
N ARG A 18 -10.09 24.36 -14.51
CA ARG A 18 -8.75 23.84 -14.24
C ARG A 18 -8.46 22.85 -15.35
N VAL A 19 -7.91 23.37 -16.44
CA VAL A 19 -7.56 22.57 -17.62
C VAL A 19 -6.44 21.62 -17.18
N ILE A 20 -6.77 20.33 -17.09
CA ILE A 20 -5.79 19.26 -16.95
C ILE A 20 -4.84 19.31 -18.15
N SER A 21 -3.60 18.86 -17.98
CA SER A 21 -2.65 18.82 -19.09
C SER A 21 -3.12 17.84 -20.17
N ASP A 22 -2.69 18.07 -21.42
CA ASP A 22 -3.00 17.17 -22.54
C ASP A 22 -2.52 15.74 -22.26
N GLY A 23 -1.33 15.60 -21.64
CA GLY A 23 -0.79 14.31 -21.22
C GLY A 23 -1.67 13.63 -20.17
N MET A 24 -2.18 14.36 -19.17
CA MET A 24 -3.10 13.79 -18.20
C MET A 24 -4.45 13.44 -18.85
N ALA A 25 -4.96 14.26 -19.77
CA ALA A 25 -6.18 13.95 -20.50
C ALA A 25 -6.08 12.65 -21.32
N GLU A 26 -4.91 12.38 -21.91
CA GLU A 26 -4.62 11.12 -22.60
C GLU A 26 -4.58 9.92 -21.65
N VAL A 27 -3.90 10.05 -20.49
CA VAL A 27 -3.86 9.00 -19.47
C VAL A 27 -5.26 8.65 -18.97
N LEU A 28 -6.08 9.65 -18.65
CA LEU A 28 -7.46 9.43 -18.20
C LEU A 28 -8.31 8.74 -19.26
N ARG A 29 -8.09 9.07 -20.54
CA ARG A 29 -8.77 8.43 -21.67
C ARG A 29 -8.36 6.96 -21.79
N SER A 30 -7.06 6.69 -21.77
CA SER A 30 -6.50 5.33 -21.86
C SER A 30 -7.01 4.44 -20.72
N LEU A 31 -6.97 4.93 -19.47
CA LEU A 31 -7.51 4.21 -18.31
C LEU A 31 -9.00 3.89 -18.42
N ARG A 32 -9.79 4.79 -19.03
CA ARG A 32 -11.23 4.59 -19.23
C ARG A 32 -11.53 3.60 -20.36
N LEU A 33 -10.70 3.58 -21.39
CA LEU A 33 -10.87 2.71 -22.56
C LEU A 33 -10.23 1.33 -22.38
N GLY A 34 -9.41 1.13 -21.34
CA GLY A 34 -8.67 -0.11 -21.12
C GLY A 34 -7.59 -0.34 -22.18
N GLU A 35 -7.02 0.72 -22.74
CA GLU A 35 -5.98 0.60 -23.76
C GLU A 35 -4.68 0.04 -23.15
N GLY A 36 -4.00 -0.84 -23.89
CA GLY A 36 -2.80 -1.53 -23.40
C GLY A 36 -1.64 -0.59 -23.09
N GLY A 37 -0.89 -0.89 -22.02
CA GLY A 37 0.27 -0.14 -21.56
C GLY A 37 0.50 -0.29 -20.06
N ASP A 38 1.61 0.25 -19.55
CA ASP A 38 1.84 0.36 -18.10
C ASP A 38 1.20 1.66 -17.57
N PRO A 39 0.08 1.58 -16.82
CA PRO A 39 -0.62 2.75 -16.31
C PRO A 39 0.22 3.54 -15.30
N ALA A 40 1.07 2.88 -14.50
CA ALA A 40 1.91 3.57 -13.53
C ALA A 40 2.97 4.43 -14.24
N GLN A 41 3.63 3.86 -15.25
CA GLN A 41 4.60 4.63 -16.03
C GLN A 41 3.94 5.79 -16.79
N ALA A 42 2.76 5.58 -17.37
CA ALA A 42 2.02 6.64 -18.06
C ALA A 42 1.63 7.79 -17.11
N CYS A 43 1.12 7.45 -15.91
CA CYS A 43 0.79 8.44 -14.88
C CYS A 43 2.03 9.20 -14.40
N ALA A 44 3.15 8.52 -14.14
CA ALA A 44 4.40 9.16 -13.73
C ALA A 44 4.89 10.18 -14.78
N ARG A 45 4.84 9.82 -16.07
CA ARG A 45 5.20 10.73 -17.17
C ARG A 45 4.27 11.95 -17.24
N ALA A 46 2.96 11.73 -17.20
CA ALA A 46 1.98 12.82 -17.29
C ALA A 46 2.08 13.79 -16.11
N LEU A 47 2.41 13.30 -14.91
CA LEU A 47 2.61 14.11 -13.72
C LEU A 47 4.00 14.77 -13.65
N GLY A 48 4.92 14.42 -14.56
CA GLY A 48 6.32 14.82 -14.42
C GLY A 48 6.91 14.38 -13.08
N ALA A 49 6.55 13.18 -12.62
CA ALA A 49 6.96 12.65 -11.32
C ALA A 49 8.14 11.69 -11.45
N ALA A 50 8.99 11.63 -10.42
CA ALA A 50 10.06 10.63 -10.34
C ALA A 50 9.50 9.21 -10.16
N GLY A 51 8.29 9.09 -9.59
CA GLY A 51 7.58 7.83 -9.45
C GLY A 51 6.14 8.03 -8.98
N VAL A 52 5.33 7.00 -9.17
CA VAL A 52 3.97 6.90 -8.64
C VAL A 52 3.71 5.51 -8.08
N ALA A 53 2.81 5.45 -7.10
CA ALA A 53 2.18 4.23 -6.65
C ALA A 53 0.68 4.49 -6.42
N LEU A 54 -0.16 3.58 -6.88
CA LEU A 54 -1.58 3.59 -6.59
C LEU A 54 -1.88 2.42 -5.66
N SER A 55 -2.47 2.70 -4.50
CA SER A 55 -2.86 1.69 -3.52
C SER A 55 -4.36 1.81 -3.19
N LEU A 56 -5.06 0.68 -3.11
CA LEU A 56 -6.47 0.58 -2.70
C LEU A 56 -6.57 0.13 -1.24
N LEU A 57 -7.53 0.66 -0.50
CA LEU A 57 -7.79 0.23 0.86
C LEU A 57 -8.66 -1.02 0.85
N VAL A 58 -8.15 -2.10 1.41
CA VAL A 58 -8.84 -3.40 1.49
C VAL A 58 -9.03 -3.76 2.95
N GLY A 59 -10.15 -4.42 3.26
CA GLY A 59 -10.47 -4.90 4.61
C GLY A 59 -10.94 -3.83 5.58
N ASP A 60 -11.40 -4.27 6.76
CA ASP A 60 -11.92 -3.41 7.82
C ASP A 60 -10.83 -2.54 8.48
N ASP A 61 -9.58 -3.01 8.42
CA ASP A 61 -8.40 -2.28 8.87
C ASP A 61 -7.95 -1.18 7.88
N ARG A 62 -8.59 -1.13 6.69
CA ARG A 62 -8.27 -0.23 5.60
C ARG A 62 -6.78 -0.29 5.26
N THR A 63 -6.26 -1.50 5.10
CA THR A 63 -4.88 -1.70 4.67
C THR A 63 -4.72 -1.27 3.22
N ALA A 64 -3.73 -0.41 2.95
CA ALA A 64 -3.39 0.00 1.59
C ALA A 64 -2.72 -1.18 0.87
N GLU A 65 -3.25 -1.56 -0.28
CA GLU A 65 -2.80 -2.63 -1.16
C GLU A 65 -2.41 -2.04 -2.52
N PRO A 66 -1.16 -2.18 -2.97
CA PRO A 66 -0.65 -1.50 -4.14
C PRO A 66 -1.18 -2.20 -5.39
N LEU A 67 -1.86 -1.45 -6.25
CA LEU A 67 -2.36 -1.91 -7.53
C LEU A 67 -1.29 -1.75 -8.62
N TRP A 68 -0.67 -0.56 -8.69
CA TRP A 68 0.41 -0.27 -9.64
C TRP A 68 1.50 0.57 -8.99
N CYS A 69 2.75 0.35 -9.40
CA CYS A 69 3.92 1.09 -8.93
C CYS A 69 4.90 1.28 -10.09
N HIS A 70 5.48 2.48 -10.21
CA HIS A 70 6.58 2.74 -11.12
C HIS A 70 7.40 3.94 -10.63
N PRO A 71 8.75 3.91 -10.65
CA PRO A 71 9.58 2.73 -10.84
C PRO A 71 9.60 1.86 -9.56
N GLU A 72 10.50 0.87 -9.48
CA GLU A 72 10.70 -0.01 -8.31
C GLU A 72 10.87 0.77 -6.98
N LEU A 73 11.48 1.96 -7.04
CA LEU A 73 11.61 2.84 -5.88
C LEU A 73 10.26 3.18 -5.23
N SER A 74 9.20 3.34 -6.03
CA SER A 74 7.85 3.62 -5.54
C SER A 74 7.29 2.45 -4.73
N ALA A 75 7.53 1.22 -5.17
CA ALA A 75 7.09 0.01 -4.44
C ALA A 75 7.83 -0.12 -3.11
N ARG A 76 9.14 0.12 -3.10
CA ARG A 76 9.96 0.11 -1.87
C ARG A 76 9.51 1.18 -0.88
N PHE A 77 9.17 2.37 -1.36
CA PHE A 77 8.67 3.45 -0.51
C PHE A 77 7.26 3.14 0.05
N GLU A 78 6.38 2.54 -0.73
CA GLU A 78 5.08 2.05 -0.23
C GLU A 78 5.25 0.97 0.85
N GLU A 79 6.21 0.05 0.69
CA GLU A 79 6.52 -0.97 1.70
C GLU A 79 7.06 -0.33 2.99
N LEU A 80 7.88 0.72 2.86
CA LEU A 80 8.37 1.48 4.01
C LEU A 80 7.22 2.15 4.78
N GLN A 81 6.33 2.87 4.08
CA GLN A 81 5.15 3.50 4.71
C GLN A 81 4.22 2.45 5.35
N PHE A 82 4.05 1.31 4.70
CA PHE A 82 3.24 0.21 5.21
C PHE A 82 3.85 -0.42 6.46
N THR A 83 5.16 -0.61 6.50
CA THR A 83 5.88 -1.18 7.63
C THR A 83 5.88 -0.23 8.83
N LEU A 84 6.15 1.05 8.59
CA LEU A 84 6.27 2.05 9.65
C LEU A 84 4.92 2.59 10.11
N GLY A 85 3.89 2.52 9.27
CA GLY A 85 2.60 3.18 9.53
C GLY A 85 2.67 4.71 9.51
N GLU A 86 3.82 5.27 9.11
CA GLU A 86 4.09 6.69 9.01
C GLU A 86 4.14 7.11 7.54
N GLY A 87 4.02 8.42 7.30
CA GLY A 87 4.25 9.02 5.98
C GLY A 87 3.01 9.64 5.32
N PRO A 88 3.22 10.28 4.16
CA PRO A 88 2.18 11.02 3.46
C PRO A 88 1.00 10.16 3.03
N GLY A 89 1.23 8.90 2.61
CA GLY A 89 0.18 7.99 2.17
C GLY A 89 -0.80 7.63 3.29
N PRO A 90 -0.33 7.03 4.40
CA PRO A 90 -1.16 6.76 5.58
C PRO A 90 -1.84 8.02 6.14
N GLU A 91 -1.14 9.16 6.16
CA GLU A 91 -1.69 10.42 6.61
C GLU A 91 -2.80 10.96 5.69
N ALA A 92 -2.63 10.87 4.37
CA ALA A 92 -3.64 11.26 3.39
C ALA A 92 -4.91 10.41 3.53
N VAL A 93 -4.78 9.10 3.75
CA VAL A 93 -5.91 8.20 4.01
C VAL A 93 -6.64 8.59 5.30
N ARG A 94 -5.89 8.80 6.38
CA ARG A 94 -6.44 9.15 7.69
C ARG A 94 -7.17 10.49 7.66
N THR A 95 -6.56 11.52 7.10
CA THR A 95 -7.10 12.89 7.06
C THR A 95 -8.14 13.08 5.95
N GLY A 96 -8.02 12.34 4.85
CA GLY A 96 -8.80 12.57 3.63
C GLY A 96 -8.37 13.82 2.87
N LEU A 97 -7.19 14.38 3.17
CA LEU A 97 -6.63 15.55 2.51
C LEU A 97 -5.32 15.21 1.80
N PRO A 98 -5.00 15.85 0.66
CA PRO A 98 -3.68 15.76 0.07
C PRO A 98 -2.59 16.19 1.05
N VAL A 99 -1.52 15.41 1.13
CA VAL A 99 -0.31 15.70 1.91
C VAL A 99 0.82 15.99 0.93
N LEU A 100 1.30 17.23 0.89
CA LEU A 100 2.26 17.69 -0.11
C LEU A 100 3.61 18.01 0.54
N GLU A 101 4.56 17.08 0.44
CA GLU A 101 5.92 17.27 0.96
C GLU A 101 6.94 17.06 -0.16
N PRO A 102 7.06 18.00 -1.12
CA PRO A 102 8.02 17.88 -2.24
C PRO A 102 9.48 17.98 -1.80
N ASP A 103 9.73 18.24 -0.52
CA ASP A 103 11.06 18.28 0.09
C ASP A 103 10.98 17.71 1.51
N LEU A 104 11.31 16.41 1.64
CA LEU A 104 11.31 15.71 2.92
C LEU A 104 12.34 16.28 3.90
N GLU A 105 13.35 17.04 3.45
CA GLU A 105 14.30 17.68 4.36
C GLU A 105 13.68 18.83 5.17
N ARG A 106 12.57 19.40 4.68
CA ARG A 106 11.85 20.50 5.35
C ARG A 106 10.79 20.01 6.32
N VAL A 107 10.45 18.72 6.27
CA VAL A 107 9.48 18.11 7.17
C VAL A 107 10.09 18.03 8.56
N ARG A 108 9.31 18.42 9.57
CA ARG A 108 9.75 18.33 10.97
C ARG A 108 9.91 16.86 11.38
N PRO A 109 11.02 16.48 12.05
CA PRO A 109 11.27 15.10 12.46
C PRO A 109 10.13 14.48 13.26
N GLU A 110 9.40 15.26 14.06
CA GLU A 110 8.35 14.75 14.94
C GLU A 110 7.09 14.28 14.20
N ARG A 111 6.93 14.64 12.91
CA ARG A 111 5.75 14.23 12.13
C ARG A 111 5.82 12.76 11.75
N TRP A 112 6.98 12.33 11.25
CA TRP A 112 7.25 10.97 10.81
C TRP A 112 8.68 10.57 11.23
N PRO A 113 8.92 10.37 12.54
CA PRO A 113 10.26 10.25 13.12
C PRO A 113 11.04 9.04 12.60
N VAL A 114 10.37 7.97 12.21
CA VAL A 114 11.03 6.76 11.71
C VAL A 114 11.12 6.78 10.19
N LEU A 115 10.09 7.29 9.51
CA LEU A 115 10.08 7.33 8.04
C LEU A 115 11.13 8.28 7.46
N LEU A 116 11.28 9.49 8.00
CA LEU A 116 12.15 10.51 7.41
C LEU A 116 13.61 10.06 7.22
N PRO A 117 14.30 9.48 8.22
CA PRO A 117 15.65 8.96 8.00
C PRO A 117 15.67 7.80 7.00
N ALA A 118 14.74 6.83 7.11
CA ALA A 118 14.70 5.68 6.21
C ALA A 118 14.39 6.05 4.75
N ALA A 119 13.54 7.07 4.53
CA ALA A 119 13.24 7.60 3.21
C ALA A 119 14.46 8.26 2.56
N ARG A 120 15.31 8.94 3.35
CA ARG A 120 16.58 9.50 2.88
C ARG A 120 17.56 8.42 2.47
N ASP A 121 17.70 7.36 3.27
CA ASP A 121 18.58 6.23 2.95
C ASP A 121 18.12 5.49 1.69
N LEU A 122 16.79 5.43 1.45
CA LEU A 122 16.19 4.89 0.23
C LEU A 122 16.37 5.83 -0.99
N GLY A 123 16.78 7.08 -0.80
CA GLY A 123 16.99 8.07 -1.86
C GLY A 123 15.73 8.83 -2.27
N VAL A 124 14.69 8.86 -1.43
CA VAL A 124 13.44 9.61 -1.71
C VAL A 124 13.59 11.06 -1.23
N ALA A 125 13.55 12.00 -2.17
CA ALA A 125 13.72 13.44 -1.88
C ALA A 125 12.42 14.13 -1.46
N GLY A 126 11.30 13.76 -2.09
CA GLY A 126 10.00 14.40 -1.89
C GLY A 126 8.88 13.44 -2.23
N VAL A 127 7.73 13.62 -1.59
CA VAL A 127 6.56 12.76 -1.80
C VAL A 127 5.27 13.51 -1.50
N CYS A 128 4.28 13.28 -2.35
CA CYS A 128 2.93 13.79 -2.21
C CYS A 128 1.93 12.64 -2.17
N GLY A 129 1.08 12.59 -1.14
CA GLY A 129 0.00 11.62 -1.02
C GLY A 129 -1.34 12.27 -1.35
N PHE A 130 -2.07 11.71 -2.32
CA PHE A 130 -3.39 12.17 -2.73
C PHE A 130 -4.43 11.09 -2.42
N PRO A 131 -5.40 11.34 -1.53
CA PRO A 131 -6.40 10.34 -1.18
C PRO A 131 -7.36 10.13 -2.35
N LEU A 132 -7.70 8.87 -2.62
CA LEU A 132 -8.82 8.50 -3.49
C LEU A 132 -10.06 8.34 -2.61
N GLY A 133 -11.10 9.14 -2.88
CA GLY A 133 -12.28 9.15 -2.05
C GLY A 133 -13.28 10.25 -2.38
N ILE A 134 -14.50 10.09 -1.86
CA ILE A 134 -15.58 11.08 -1.94
C ILE A 134 -16.07 11.36 -0.52
N GLY A 135 -15.91 12.61 -0.08
CA GLY A 135 -16.32 13.03 1.26
C GLY A 135 -15.65 12.20 2.36
N ALA A 136 -16.46 11.43 3.10
CA ALA A 136 -15.97 10.56 4.16
C ALA A 136 -15.36 9.25 3.65
N ILE A 137 -15.70 8.81 2.44
CA ILE A 137 -15.29 7.51 1.89
C ILE A 137 -13.86 7.62 1.38
N ARG A 138 -12.98 6.68 1.78
CA ARG A 138 -11.64 6.51 1.22
C ARG A 138 -11.56 5.13 0.59
N VAL A 139 -11.17 5.08 -0.68
CA VAL A 139 -10.98 3.83 -1.43
C VAL A 139 -9.51 3.54 -1.69
N GLY A 140 -8.62 4.52 -1.55
CA GLY A 140 -7.21 4.35 -1.85
C GLY A 140 -6.38 5.60 -1.63
N VAL A 141 -5.13 5.54 -2.06
CA VAL A 141 -4.20 6.66 -2.11
C VAL A 141 -3.32 6.55 -3.35
N LEU A 142 -3.08 7.69 -3.99
CA LEU A 142 -2.06 7.88 -5.01
C LEU A 142 -0.86 8.52 -4.32
N THR A 143 0.25 7.81 -4.24
CA THR A 143 1.54 8.32 -3.78
C THR A 143 2.35 8.76 -4.99
N VAL A 144 2.84 9.99 -4.99
CA VAL A 144 3.66 10.57 -6.06
C VAL A 144 5.01 10.94 -5.48
N LEU A 145 6.08 10.30 -5.98
CA LEU A 145 7.44 10.66 -5.64
C LEU A 145 7.84 11.88 -6.47
N CYS A 146 8.20 12.96 -5.80
CA CYS A 146 8.68 14.17 -6.44
C CYS A 146 10.11 13.95 -6.93
N ASP A 147 10.44 14.61 -8.03
CA ASP A 147 11.84 14.77 -8.42
C ASP A 147 12.55 15.73 -7.43
N GLY A 148 13.84 15.97 -7.64
CA GLY A 148 14.60 16.92 -6.82
C GLY A 148 14.13 18.37 -6.94
N GLU A 149 13.11 18.67 -7.75
CA GLU A 149 12.48 19.98 -7.77
C GLU A 149 11.59 20.10 -6.54
N ARG A 150 12.11 20.80 -5.53
CA ARG A 150 11.53 20.94 -4.18
C ARG A 150 10.21 21.72 -4.12
N ARG A 151 9.35 21.63 -5.14
CA ARG A 151 8.02 22.25 -5.27
C ARG A 151 7.13 21.43 -6.21
N VAL A 152 5.84 21.33 -5.88
CA VAL A 152 4.80 20.87 -6.81
C VAL A 152 4.20 22.08 -7.52
N SER A 153 4.14 22.05 -8.85
CA SER A 153 3.48 23.10 -9.64
C SER A 153 1.95 23.03 -9.51
N GLU A 154 1.26 24.14 -9.80
CA GLU A 154 -0.22 24.16 -9.81
C GLU A 154 -0.79 23.16 -10.82
N GLN A 155 -0.13 22.98 -11.97
CA GLN A 155 -0.55 22.02 -12.99
C GLN A 155 -0.41 20.58 -12.50
N GLN A 156 0.72 20.22 -11.89
CA GLN A 156 0.92 18.88 -11.34
C GLN A 156 -0.10 18.56 -10.25
N TYR A 157 -0.42 19.54 -9.39
CA TYR A 157 -1.48 19.37 -8.39
C TYR A 157 -2.86 19.17 -9.04
N ALA A 158 -3.18 19.95 -10.08
CA ALA A 158 -4.45 19.81 -10.81
C ALA A 158 -4.56 18.44 -11.51
N ASP A 159 -3.50 18.00 -12.16
CA ASP A 159 -3.41 16.72 -12.85
C ASP A 159 -3.52 15.54 -11.88
N ALA A 160 -2.80 15.59 -10.75
CA ALA A 160 -2.89 14.56 -9.70
C ALA A 160 -4.30 14.48 -9.10
N THR A 161 -4.92 15.63 -8.83
CA THR A 161 -6.29 15.70 -8.31
C THR A 161 -7.30 15.13 -9.31
N ALA A 162 -7.13 15.43 -10.60
CA ALA A 162 -7.97 14.89 -11.66
C ALA A 162 -7.81 13.37 -11.79
N LEU A 163 -6.58 12.87 -11.74
CA LEU A 163 -6.27 11.45 -11.73
C LEU A 163 -6.93 10.73 -10.56
N THR A 164 -6.77 11.23 -9.32
CA THR A 164 -7.41 10.62 -8.16
C THR A 164 -8.92 10.66 -8.24
N SER A 165 -9.51 11.74 -8.78
CA SER A 165 -10.96 11.85 -8.95
C SER A 165 -11.49 10.82 -9.95
N ALA A 166 -10.80 10.66 -11.09
CA ALA A 166 -11.16 9.68 -12.10
C ALA A 166 -11.02 8.25 -11.58
N LEU A 167 -9.90 7.91 -10.95
CA LEU A 167 -9.66 6.59 -10.35
C LEU A 167 -10.70 6.28 -9.26
N THR A 168 -11.05 7.28 -8.43
CA THR A 168 -12.10 7.12 -7.41
C THR A 168 -13.43 6.71 -8.03
N VAL A 169 -13.85 7.35 -9.14
CA VAL A 169 -15.08 6.99 -9.84
C VAL A 169 -14.97 5.58 -10.44
N THR A 170 -13.84 5.23 -11.05
CA THR A 170 -13.62 3.90 -11.63
C THR A 170 -13.78 2.79 -10.59
N PHE A 171 -13.16 2.93 -9.41
CA PHE A 171 -13.22 1.91 -8.37
C PHE A 171 -14.56 1.87 -7.62
N LEU A 172 -15.23 3.03 -7.44
CA LEU A 172 -16.56 3.06 -6.82
C LEU A 172 -17.67 2.54 -7.74
N SER A 173 -17.54 2.70 -9.06
CA SER A 173 -18.57 2.32 -10.02
C SER A 173 -18.60 0.82 -10.33
N GLY A 174 -17.75 0.01 -9.68
CA GLY A 174 -17.70 -1.44 -9.87
C GLY A 174 -17.27 -1.87 -11.28
N SER A 175 -16.85 -0.93 -12.15
CA SER A 175 -16.28 -1.20 -13.47
C SER A 175 -14.83 -1.69 -13.38
N GLY A 176 -14.42 -2.20 -12.21
CA GLY A 176 -13.12 -2.80 -11.95
C GLY A 176 -12.92 -4.13 -12.65
N ASP A 177 -13.45 -4.31 -13.84
CA ASP A 177 -12.89 -5.28 -14.78
C ASP A 177 -11.66 -4.63 -15.43
N ILE A 178 -10.64 -4.44 -14.58
CA ILE A 178 -9.27 -4.31 -15.02
C ILE A 178 -8.72 -5.74 -15.04
N GLY A 179 -9.35 -6.62 -15.84
CA GLY A 179 -8.96 -8.02 -16.03
C GLY A 179 -9.02 -8.90 -14.77
N THR A 180 -10.15 -8.94 -14.07
CA THR A 180 -10.34 -9.90 -12.97
C THR A 180 -10.92 -11.23 -13.48
N GLY A 181 -10.04 -12.11 -13.97
CA GLY A 181 -10.39 -13.50 -14.25
C GLY A 181 -10.63 -14.30 -12.96
N ASN A 182 -11.90 -14.55 -12.65
CA ASN A 182 -12.47 -15.68 -11.90
C ASN A 182 -11.62 -16.30 -10.76
N ILE A 183 -11.79 -15.83 -9.51
CA ILE A 183 -11.49 -16.65 -8.31
C ILE A 183 -12.82 -17.12 -7.72
N GLY A 184 -13.34 -18.20 -8.29
CA GLY A 184 -14.35 -19.02 -7.64
C GLY A 184 -13.73 -19.68 -6.41
N GLY A 185 -14.35 -19.44 -5.25
CA GLY A 185 -14.05 -20.18 -4.03
C GLY A 185 -14.21 -21.68 -4.27
N GLY A 186 -13.14 -22.44 -4.02
CA GLY A 186 -13.21 -23.90 -3.96
C GLY A 186 -14.03 -24.30 -2.74
N ASN A 187 -15.26 -24.76 -2.97
CA ASN A 187 -16.05 -25.46 -1.97
C ASN A 187 -16.03 -26.98 -2.26
N GLY A 188 -15.65 -27.75 -1.25
CA GLY A 188 -16.26 -29.03 -0.89
C GLY A 188 -16.11 -30.20 -1.88
N GLY A 189 -15.33 -31.20 -1.49
CA GLY A 189 -15.02 -32.37 -2.31
C GLY A 189 -16.14 -33.40 -2.51
N ASN A 190 -15.85 -34.37 -3.37
CA ASN A 190 -16.24 -35.76 -3.23
C ASN A 190 -15.26 -36.65 -4.03
N GLY A 191 -14.86 -37.79 -3.47
CA GLY A 191 -13.72 -38.57 -3.96
C GLY A 191 -14.02 -39.52 -5.12
N ASN A 192 -12.97 -40.11 -5.69
CA ASN A 192 -12.65 -41.55 -5.66
C ASN A 192 -11.35 -41.79 -6.46
N GLY A 193 -10.64 -42.87 -6.16
CA GLY A 193 -9.25 -43.12 -6.59
C GLY A 193 -9.03 -43.51 -8.05
N GLY A 194 -7.75 -43.66 -8.40
CA GLY A 194 -7.29 -44.24 -9.66
C GLY A 194 -5.93 -43.68 -10.07
N GLY A 195 -4.87 -44.46 -9.89
CA GLY A 195 -3.53 -44.13 -10.35
C GLY A 195 -3.37 -44.32 -11.84
N TYR A 196 -2.55 -43.47 -12.47
CA TYR A 196 -2.05 -43.66 -13.83
C TYR A 196 -0.64 -43.07 -13.93
N ASP A 197 0.29 -43.95 -14.20
CA ASP A 197 1.65 -43.83 -14.66
C ASP A 197 1.63 -43.77 -16.20
N GLY A 198 2.19 -42.72 -16.79
CA GLY A 198 2.16 -42.55 -18.25
C GLY A 198 2.98 -41.37 -18.74
N GLU A 199 4.14 -41.69 -19.29
CA GLU A 199 4.99 -40.80 -20.09
C GLU A 199 4.30 -40.44 -21.41
N TYR A 200 4.25 -39.15 -21.76
CA TYR A 200 3.77 -38.66 -23.04
C TYR A 200 4.72 -37.61 -23.62
N ASP A 201 5.37 -38.02 -24.71
CA ASP A 201 6.03 -37.22 -25.73
C ASP A 201 4.98 -36.82 -26.79
N GLY A 202 4.97 -35.58 -27.25
CA GLY A 202 4.01 -35.11 -28.27
C GLY A 202 3.84 -33.60 -28.34
N GLY A 203 4.37 -32.99 -29.40
CA GLY A 203 4.39 -31.54 -29.63
C GLY A 203 3.02 -30.88 -29.82
N TYR A 204 2.97 -29.59 -29.43
CA TYR A 204 1.86 -28.70 -29.77
C TYR A 204 2.01 -28.19 -31.20
N PRO A 205 0.97 -28.32 -32.05
CA PRO A 205 0.92 -27.64 -33.32
C PRO A 205 0.57 -26.15 -33.15
N ASP A 206 1.05 -25.40 -34.13
CA ASP A 206 0.88 -23.98 -34.39
C ASP A 206 -0.59 -23.50 -34.40
N GLY A 207 -0.79 -22.30 -33.86
CA GLY A 207 -1.83 -21.35 -34.28
C GLY A 207 -3.27 -21.61 -33.84
N THR A 208 -3.66 -21.07 -32.68
CA THR A 208 -4.94 -20.33 -32.54
C THR A 208 -4.81 -19.32 -31.39
N ALA A 209 -5.11 -18.06 -31.69
CA ALA A 209 -5.17 -16.97 -30.72
C ALA A 209 -6.28 -17.25 -29.67
N GLY A 210 -5.88 -17.49 -28.43
CA GLY A 210 -6.77 -17.53 -27.26
C GLY A 210 -6.82 -16.16 -26.58
N PRO A 211 -7.97 -15.77 -25.99
CA PRO A 211 -8.10 -14.49 -25.31
C PRO A 211 -7.38 -14.51 -23.96
N GLU A 212 -6.91 -13.33 -23.54
CA GLU A 212 -6.57 -12.98 -22.15
C GLU A 212 -5.16 -13.39 -21.66
N THR A 213 -4.18 -12.55 -22.00
CA THR A 213 -2.96 -12.38 -21.21
C THR A 213 -3.33 -11.89 -19.82
N VAL A 214 -3.23 -12.78 -18.83
CA VAL A 214 -3.36 -12.48 -17.40
C VAL A 214 -2.46 -11.29 -17.05
N PRO A 215 -2.98 -10.19 -16.44
CA PRO A 215 -2.12 -9.13 -15.94
C PRO A 215 -1.18 -9.71 -14.88
N HIS A 216 0.12 -9.60 -15.12
CA HIS A 216 1.14 -9.99 -14.16
C HIS A 216 1.06 -9.03 -12.97
N TRP A 217 0.70 -9.53 -11.79
CA TRP A 217 0.87 -8.80 -10.54
C TRP A 217 2.36 -8.45 -10.40
N PRO A 218 2.74 -7.24 -9.94
CA PRO A 218 4.12 -6.94 -9.64
C PRO A 218 4.65 -7.96 -8.63
N SER A 219 5.54 -8.84 -9.07
CA SER A 219 6.23 -9.80 -8.22
C SER A 219 7.02 -9.03 -7.15
N GLY A 220 6.50 -8.97 -5.92
CA GLY A 220 7.21 -8.32 -4.80
C GLY A 220 6.36 -7.76 -3.66
N LEU A 221 5.05 -7.56 -3.85
CA LEU A 221 4.16 -7.00 -2.81
C LEU A 221 3.26 -8.10 -2.23
N ASN A 222 3.86 -9.04 -1.50
CA ASN A 222 3.19 -10.23 -0.95
C ASN A 222 2.35 -9.93 0.31
N ARG A 223 1.51 -8.89 0.25
CA ARG A 223 0.65 -8.45 1.37
C ARG A 223 -0.45 -9.44 1.78
N PRO A 224 -0.97 -10.35 0.92
CA PRO A 224 -1.82 -11.46 1.39
C PRO A 224 -1.15 -12.31 2.47
N VAL A 225 0.17 -12.52 2.35
CA VAL A 225 0.95 -13.25 3.35
C VAL A 225 1.10 -12.45 4.64
N VAL A 226 1.17 -11.11 4.58
CA VAL A 226 1.14 -10.24 5.78
C VAL A 226 -0.18 -10.35 6.52
N HIS A 227 -1.32 -10.35 5.82
CA HIS A 227 -2.63 -10.57 6.44
C HIS A 227 -2.74 -11.94 7.09
N GLN A 228 -2.26 -12.99 6.41
CA GLN A 228 -2.21 -14.36 6.95
C GLN A 228 -1.31 -14.44 8.19
N ALA A 229 -0.10 -13.88 8.12
CA ALA A 229 0.84 -13.82 9.24
C ALA A 229 0.24 -13.07 10.43
N THR A 230 -0.41 -11.93 10.17
CA THR A 230 -1.06 -11.12 11.20
C THR A 230 -2.18 -11.90 11.88
N GLY A 231 -3.03 -12.59 11.12
CA GLY A 231 -4.04 -13.49 11.67
C GLY A 231 -3.42 -14.62 12.50
N MET A 232 -2.34 -15.24 12.02
CA MET A 232 -1.60 -16.28 12.75
C MET A 232 -0.99 -15.76 14.06
N ILE A 233 -0.46 -14.53 14.07
CA ILE A 233 0.13 -13.88 15.25
C ILE A 233 -0.95 -13.50 16.26
N SER A 234 -2.08 -12.96 15.79
CA SER A 234 -3.25 -12.65 16.62
C SER A 234 -3.71 -13.89 17.39
N VAL A 235 -3.81 -15.04 16.71
CA VAL A 235 -4.14 -16.32 17.36
C VAL A 235 -3.02 -16.81 18.28
N GLN A 236 -1.75 -16.69 17.88
CA GLN A 236 -0.61 -17.12 18.72
C GLN A 236 -0.52 -16.38 20.05
N LEU A 237 -0.91 -15.11 20.06
CA LEU A 237 -0.75 -14.22 21.22
C LEU A 237 -2.08 -13.89 21.92
N GLY A 238 -3.23 -14.29 21.36
CA GLY A 238 -4.54 -13.92 21.91
C GLY A 238 -4.84 -12.42 21.86
N VAL A 239 -4.26 -11.69 20.89
CA VAL A 239 -4.40 -10.22 20.76
C VAL A 239 -5.23 -9.82 19.55
N SER A 240 -5.62 -8.55 19.46
CA SER A 240 -6.32 -8.02 18.28
C SER A 240 -5.43 -8.08 17.03
N ILE A 241 -6.06 -8.07 15.84
CA ILE A 241 -5.34 -8.05 14.54
C ILE A 241 -4.43 -6.82 14.46
N GLN A 242 -4.88 -5.66 14.97
CA GLN A 242 -4.11 -4.42 14.98
C GLN A 242 -2.86 -4.53 15.85
N GLU A 243 -2.98 -5.15 17.03
CA GLU A 243 -1.84 -5.41 17.92
C GLU A 243 -0.89 -6.45 17.32
N ALA A 244 -1.43 -7.49 16.67
CA ALA A 244 -0.63 -8.48 15.96
C ALA A 244 0.16 -7.86 14.79
N LEU A 245 -0.47 -6.96 14.02
CA LEU A 245 0.18 -6.23 12.93
C LEU A 245 1.25 -5.27 13.47
N LEU A 246 0.98 -4.61 14.60
CA LEU A 246 1.95 -3.77 15.28
C LEU A 246 3.17 -4.59 15.73
N ARG A 247 2.98 -5.78 16.30
CA ARG A 247 4.07 -6.69 16.69
C ARG A 247 4.85 -7.21 15.49
N LEU A 248 4.16 -7.56 14.40
CA LEU A 248 4.79 -7.99 13.15
C LEU A 248 5.66 -6.87 12.56
N ARG A 249 5.13 -5.63 12.51
CA ARG A 249 5.86 -4.43 12.10
C ARG A 249 7.06 -4.13 12.99
N ALA A 250 6.88 -4.19 14.31
CA ALA A 250 7.95 -3.98 15.27
C ALA A 250 9.08 -5.02 15.09
N HIS A 251 8.75 -6.28 14.81
CA HIS A 251 9.75 -7.31 14.53
C HIS A 251 10.47 -7.08 13.20
N ALA A 252 9.74 -6.75 12.12
CA ALA A 252 10.33 -6.45 10.82
C ALA A 252 11.29 -5.25 10.89
N TYR A 253 10.87 -4.19 11.59
CA TYR A 253 11.70 -3.03 11.84
C TYR A 253 12.96 -3.38 12.66
N GLY A 254 12.80 -4.08 13.79
CA GLY A 254 13.92 -4.47 14.65
C GLY A 254 14.88 -5.50 14.03
N SER A 255 14.45 -6.22 13.00
CA SER A 255 15.29 -7.16 12.24
C SER A 255 15.82 -6.60 10.93
N GLU A 256 15.49 -5.34 10.59
CA GLU A 256 15.85 -4.68 9.33
C GLU A 256 15.46 -5.48 8.07
N ARG A 257 14.32 -6.18 8.14
CA ARG A 257 13.82 -7.03 7.06
C ARG A 257 12.52 -6.50 6.49
N PRO A 258 12.26 -6.68 5.17
CA PRO A 258 10.95 -6.37 4.59
C PRO A 258 9.83 -7.10 5.31
N LEU A 259 8.72 -6.40 5.58
CA LEU A 259 7.59 -6.95 6.32
C LEU A 259 7.01 -8.19 5.62
N GLY A 260 6.97 -8.18 4.28
CA GLY A 260 6.58 -9.35 3.48
C GLY A 260 7.42 -10.61 3.75
N GLU A 261 8.75 -10.49 3.86
CA GLU A 261 9.62 -11.64 4.12
C GLU A 261 9.43 -12.20 5.54
N VAL A 262 9.27 -11.30 6.52
CA VAL A 262 8.98 -11.71 7.91
C VAL A 262 7.62 -12.41 7.98
N ALA A 263 6.63 -11.90 7.26
CA ALA A 263 5.33 -12.54 7.15
C ALA A 263 5.42 -13.93 6.50
N GLU A 264 6.23 -14.10 5.45
CA GLU A 264 6.49 -15.40 4.84
C GLU A 264 7.10 -16.39 5.82
N ASP A 265 8.03 -15.95 6.67
CA ASP A 265 8.58 -16.80 7.74
C ASP A 265 7.52 -17.21 8.76
N VAL A 266 6.59 -16.32 9.09
CA VAL A 266 5.48 -16.62 10.02
C VAL A 266 4.52 -17.64 9.39
N VAL A 267 4.09 -17.41 8.15
CA VAL A 267 3.19 -18.32 7.42
C VAL A 267 3.84 -19.67 7.17
N ALA A 268 5.12 -19.68 6.82
CA ALA A 268 5.92 -20.91 6.70
C ALA A 268 6.27 -21.56 8.06
N ARG A 269 5.83 -20.96 9.18
CA ARG A 269 6.08 -21.40 10.56
C ARG A 269 7.57 -21.48 10.96
N ARG A 270 8.43 -20.74 10.25
CA ARG A 270 9.85 -20.54 10.59
C ARG A 270 10.02 -19.52 11.71
N LEU A 271 9.10 -18.57 11.83
CA LEU A 271 9.05 -17.57 12.90
C LEU A 271 7.75 -17.69 13.71
N ARG A 272 7.84 -17.63 15.04
CA ARG A 272 6.69 -17.64 15.95
C ARG A 272 6.80 -16.53 16.99
N PHE A 273 5.68 -15.90 17.28
CA PHE A 273 5.57 -14.89 18.31
C PHE A 273 5.08 -15.56 19.59
N LYS A 274 5.85 -15.44 20.68
CA LYS A 274 5.47 -15.94 22.00
C LYS A 274 4.97 -14.79 22.86
N ASP A 275 4.02 -15.07 23.75
CA ASP A 275 3.53 -14.06 24.67
C ASP A 275 4.55 -13.82 25.77
N GLY A 276 4.85 -12.55 26.05
CA GLY A 276 5.93 -12.15 26.96
C GLY A 276 5.60 -12.30 28.46
N LEU A 277 4.67 -13.19 28.83
CA LEU A 277 4.25 -13.41 30.22
C LEU A 277 4.72 -14.75 30.82
N ASP A 278 5.63 -15.46 30.17
CA ASP A 278 6.36 -16.58 30.78
C ASP A 278 7.81 -16.17 31.08
N GLY A 279 7.95 -15.07 31.82
CA GLY A 279 9.16 -14.78 32.59
C GLY A 279 9.08 -15.50 33.93
N ASP A 280 8.94 -16.83 33.93
CA ASP A 280 9.09 -17.57 35.17
C ASP A 280 10.56 -17.85 35.40
N MET A 281 11.02 -17.36 36.55
CA MET A 281 12.36 -17.52 37.08
C MET A 281 12.66 -19.01 37.24
N ASP A 282 13.49 -19.57 36.37
CA ASP A 282 14.19 -20.81 36.67
C ASP A 282 15.70 -20.62 36.48
N ASP A 283 16.24 -19.63 37.20
CA ASP A 283 17.68 -19.52 37.43
C ASP A 283 17.96 -18.86 38.78
N ARG A 284 17.64 -19.55 39.88
CA ARG A 284 18.39 -19.50 41.16
C ARG A 284 18.13 -20.76 41.99
N SER A 285 18.83 -21.84 41.70
CA SER A 285 19.22 -22.83 42.72
C SER A 285 20.47 -23.58 42.26
N GLY A 286 21.58 -22.85 42.20
CA GLY A 286 22.92 -23.44 42.36
C GLY A 286 23.11 -23.96 43.80
N PRO A 287 24.07 -24.88 44.01
CA PRO A 287 23.96 -25.95 44.98
C PRO A 287 24.23 -25.50 46.41
N TYR A 288 23.36 -25.90 47.34
CA TYR A 288 23.63 -25.84 48.77
C TYR A 288 24.80 -26.80 49.09
N SER A 289 25.97 -26.23 49.38
CA SER A 289 27.10 -26.97 49.97
C SER A 289 26.85 -27.26 51.47
N PRO A 290 27.35 -28.38 51.99
CA PRO A 290 26.99 -28.88 53.32
C PRO A 290 27.90 -28.28 54.41
N ASP A 291 27.28 -27.74 55.44
CA ASP A 291 27.87 -27.49 56.76
C ASP A 291 26.70 -27.69 57.74
N GLY A 292 26.75 -28.45 58.82
CA GLY A 292 27.83 -29.03 59.57
C GLY A 292 27.25 -29.21 60.98
N GLY A 293 27.25 -30.45 61.49
CA GLY A 293 27.03 -30.76 62.90
C GLY A 293 25.59 -30.88 63.37
N LYS A 294 25.19 -32.11 63.74
CA LYS A 294 24.98 -32.52 65.14
C LYS A 294 25.06 -34.05 65.24
N GLY A 295 25.88 -34.54 66.16
CA GLY A 295 26.03 -35.96 66.50
C GLY A 295 27.38 -36.21 67.15
#